data_AF-A0A926IWA3-F1
#
_entry.id   AF-A0A926IWA3-F1
#
_cell.length_a   1.000
_cell.length_b   1.000
_cell.length_c   1.000
_cell.angle_alpha   90.00
_cell.angle_beta   90.00
_cell.angle_gamma   90.00
#
_symmetry.space_group_name_H-M   'P 1'
#
loop_
_entity.id
_entity.type
_entity.pdbx_description
1 polymer ?
#
loop_
_entity_poly.entity_id
_entity_poly.type
_entity_poly.pdbx_seq_one_letter_code
_entity_poly.pdbx_strand_id
1 'polypeptide(L)'
;RSGKLEALPLRSPAGALPTCGPREEWATRFERDAEDKPARYLRERSRATPRGTHKETQVFQFSGFHLDFAELRGEVDGVSIPDWYDAVFYPRPAIEALFERFDFTPLRQLPQLSIDADPARGAFSLRFHDGGKETMLPVRASSPGPENSILLRVDGAKEPVEVAVRLTGDVPWEVEVRGLSERLDGMYAPVSRIQNGAMRVYPNAASELSANGLPGTWSIDARQTITIAAAPGALDRIQVDRESFAVDLNRAPAGLDVLLVPEHEKAPSWALDLRGPHAVLRVPVRCSAGRSPAGPGDQPVANRPACEETGPGVTWRRVGARINLR
;
A
#
# COMPACT_ATOMS: atom_id res chain seq x y z
N ARG A 1 -17.14 -7.31 47.12
CA ARG A 1 -15.98 -6.53 46.64
C ARG A 1 -15.41 -5.76 47.83
N SER A 2 -14.29 -6.22 48.40
CA SER A 2 -13.70 -5.75 49.67
C SER A 2 -12.90 -4.44 49.56
N GLY A 3 -12.76 -3.87 48.36
CA GLY A 3 -12.03 -2.60 48.13
C GLY A 3 -10.52 -2.66 48.38
N LYS A 4 -9.97 -3.85 48.70
CA LYS A 4 -8.54 -4.05 48.87
C LYS A 4 -7.93 -4.58 47.57
N LEU A 5 -6.81 -4.00 47.14
CA LEU A 5 -5.97 -4.54 46.08
C LEU A 5 -5.33 -5.82 46.61
N GLU A 6 -5.92 -6.96 46.28
CA GLU A 6 -5.36 -8.27 46.61
C GLU A 6 -4.31 -8.63 45.54
N ALA A 7 -3.11 -9.01 45.99
CA ALA A 7 -2.04 -9.44 45.11
C ALA A 7 -2.48 -10.73 44.39
N LEU A 8 -2.61 -10.68 43.06
CA LEU A 8 -2.76 -11.88 42.24
C LEU A 8 -1.50 -12.75 42.44
N PRO A 9 -1.64 -14.02 42.87
CA PRO A 9 -0.49 -14.86 43.13
C PRO A 9 0.14 -15.32 41.81
N LEU A 10 1.06 -14.52 41.27
CA LEU A 10 1.99 -14.96 40.23
C LEU A 10 3.03 -15.87 40.90
N ARG A 11 2.76 -17.19 40.91
CA ARG A 11 3.61 -18.18 41.61
C ARG A 11 4.92 -18.54 40.87
N SER A 12 5.16 -18.05 39.66
CA SER A 12 6.44 -18.20 38.96
C SER A 12 6.58 -17.17 37.83
N PRO A 13 7.73 -16.48 37.70
CA PRO A 13 8.04 -15.59 36.58
C PRO A 13 8.47 -16.33 35.29
N ALA A 14 8.69 -17.65 35.34
CA ALA A 14 9.11 -18.45 34.20
C ALA A 14 8.55 -19.88 34.31
N GLY A 15 7.52 -20.19 33.54
CA GLY A 15 7.01 -21.55 33.38
C GLY A 15 6.96 -21.90 31.90
N ALA A 16 7.38 -23.11 31.54
CA ALA A 16 7.19 -23.62 30.19
C ALA A 16 5.67 -23.66 29.87
N LEU A 17 5.31 -23.24 28.65
CA LEU A 17 3.93 -23.28 28.17
C LEU A 17 3.43 -24.74 28.20
N PRO A 18 2.23 -25.02 28.77
CA PRO A 18 1.52 -26.23 28.42
C PRO A 18 1.24 -26.19 26.92
N THR A 19 1.48 -27.31 26.25
CA THR A 19 1.20 -27.51 24.83
C THR A 19 -0.25 -27.12 24.56
N CYS A 20 -0.42 -26.11 23.69
CA CYS A 20 -1.63 -25.65 23.04
C CYS A 20 -2.94 -26.14 23.68
N GLY A 21 -3.64 -25.25 24.38
CA GLY A 21 -5.08 -25.43 24.66
C GLY A 21 -5.86 -25.71 23.36
N PRO A 22 -7.14 -26.14 23.47
CA PRO A 22 -7.95 -26.48 22.30
C PRO A 22 -7.86 -25.37 21.24
N ARG A 23 -7.73 -25.79 19.96
CA ARG A 23 -7.56 -24.90 18.80
C ARG A 23 -8.52 -23.71 18.89
N GLU A 24 -7.98 -22.51 18.69
CA GLU A 24 -8.67 -21.20 18.68
C GLU A 24 -8.92 -20.49 20.03
N GLU A 25 -8.67 -21.13 21.18
CA GLU A 25 -8.72 -20.42 22.48
C GLU A 25 -7.44 -19.59 22.73
N TRP A 26 -7.62 -18.43 23.37
CA TRP A 26 -6.51 -17.58 23.78
C TRP A 26 -5.82 -18.17 25.02
N ALA A 27 -4.58 -18.63 24.87
CA ALA A 27 -3.67 -18.86 25.99
C ALA A 27 -3.15 -17.52 26.51
N THR A 28 -2.90 -17.40 27.82
CA THR A 28 -2.49 -16.13 28.43
C THR A 28 -1.29 -16.32 29.36
N ARG A 29 -0.40 -15.33 29.44
CA ARG A 29 0.75 -15.33 30.37
C ARG A 29 1.24 -13.92 30.66
N PHE A 30 2.07 -13.79 31.70
CA PHE A 30 2.83 -12.58 31.95
C PHE A 30 4.30 -12.83 31.62
N GLU A 31 4.93 -11.91 30.87
CA GLU A 31 6.37 -11.90 30.63
C GLU A 31 6.99 -10.68 31.31
N ARG A 32 8.15 -10.85 31.93
CA ARG A 32 8.93 -9.76 32.51
C ARG A 32 10.32 -9.74 31.88
N ASP A 33 10.58 -8.71 31.07
CA ASP A 33 11.83 -8.58 30.30
C ASP A 33 13.06 -8.32 31.19
N ALA A 34 12.90 -7.57 32.29
CA ALA A 34 13.94 -7.26 33.25
C ALA A 34 13.33 -6.97 34.64
N GLU A 35 14.14 -7.04 35.70
CA GLU A 35 13.67 -6.87 37.08
C GLU A 35 13.09 -5.47 37.36
N ASP A 36 13.59 -4.46 36.66
CA ASP A 36 13.20 -3.06 36.75
C ASP A 36 12.08 -2.66 35.77
N LYS A 37 11.64 -3.58 34.90
CA LYS A 37 10.58 -3.31 33.90
C LYS A 37 9.22 -3.87 34.34
N PRO A 38 8.12 -3.15 34.04
CA PRO A 38 6.78 -3.68 34.23
C PRO A 38 6.59 -5.00 33.48
N ALA A 39 5.87 -5.94 34.09
CA ALA A 39 5.48 -7.16 33.40
C ALA A 39 4.47 -6.83 32.28
N ARG A 40 4.62 -7.50 31.14
CA ARG A 40 3.71 -7.45 30.00
C ARG A 40 2.73 -8.61 30.11
N TYR A 41 1.47 -8.36 29.79
CA TYR A 41 0.45 -9.40 29.65
C TYR A 41 0.37 -9.81 28.19
N LEU A 42 0.51 -11.10 27.90
CA LEU A 42 0.43 -11.64 26.56
C LEU A 42 -0.75 -12.58 26.46
N ARG A 43 -1.43 -12.55 25.31
CA ARG A 43 -2.32 -13.64 24.89
C ARG A 43 -1.92 -14.17 23.52
N GLU A 44 -1.91 -15.47 23.38
CA GLU A 44 -1.49 -16.20 22.18
C GLU A 44 -2.62 -17.13 21.73
N ARG A 45 -2.86 -17.22 20.41
CA ARG A 45 -3.75 -18.24 19.83
C ARG A 45 -3.17 -18.77 18.53
N SER A 46 -3.51 -19.99 18.18
CA SER A 46 -3.17 -20.59 16.89
C SER A 46 -4.44 -21.03 16.16
N ARG A 47 -4.53 -20.73 14.87
CA ARG A 47 -5.64 -21.15 13.99
C ARG A 47 -5.13 -21.56 12.62
N ALA A 48 -5.89 -22.39 11.93
CA ALA A 48 -5.59 -22.71 10.53
C ALA A 48 -6.03 -21.56 9.61
N THR A 49 -5.24 -21.27 8.58
CA THR A 49 -5.57 -20.31 7.51
C THR A 49 -5.24 -20.94 6.15
N PRO A 50 -5.73 -20.38 5.02
CA PRO A 50 -5.34 -20.84 3.70
C PRO A 50 -3.82 -20.80 3.43
N ARG A 51 -3.06 -20.00 4.20
CA ARG A 51 -1.61 -19.82 4.02
C ARG A 51 -0.77 -20.69 4.94
N GLY A 52 -1.38 -21.32 5.95
CA GLY A 52 -0.66 -22.07 6.97
C GLY A 52 -1.30 -21.98 8.35
N THR A 53 -0.63 -22.55 9.35
CA THR A 53 -0.94 -22.34 10.76
C THR A 53 -0.54 -20.93 11.15
N HIS A 54 -1.53 -20.10 11.45
CA HIS A 54 -1.33 -18.74 11.92
C HIS A 54 -1.27 -18.72 13.45
N LYS A 55 -0.15 -18.26 14.00
CA LYS A 55 0.02 -17.93 15.42
C LYS A 55 -0.10 -16.42 15.59
N GLU A 56 -1.06 -16.00 16.41
CA GLU A 56 -1.32 -14.61 16.74
C GLU A 56 -0.97 -14.36 18.21
N THR A 57 -0.17 -13.33 18.49
CA THR A 57 0.22 -12.92 19.84
C THR A 57 -0.12 -11.46 20.05
N GLN A 58 -0.90 -11.17 21.08
CA GLN A 58 -1.22 -9.80 21.48
C GLN A 58 -0.51 -9.47 22.78
N VAL A 59 0.23 -8.38 22.76
CA VAL A 59 1.01 -7.88 23.89
C VAL A 59 0.30 -6.68 24.47
N PHE A 60 0.14 -6.69 25.78
CA PHE A 60 -0.45 -5.61 26.56
C PHE A 60 0.53 -5.15 27.63
N GLN A 61 0.51 -3.85 27.90
CA GLN A 61 1.35 -3.23 28.92
C GLN A 61 0.52 -2.44 29.90
N PHE A 62 1.01 -2.30 31.13
CA PHE A 62 0.33 -1.49 32.13
C PHE A 62 0.76 -0.03 32.03
N SER A 63 -0.22 0.87 31.90
CA SER A 63 -0.06 2.31 32.07
C SER A 63 -0.80 2.74 33.35
N GLY A 64 -0.09 2.75 34.47
CA GLY A 64 -0.70 2.94 35.79
C GLY A 64 -1.62 1.77 36.16
N PHE A 65 -2.93 2.00 36.19
CA PHE A 65 -3.95 0.98 36.47
C PHE A 65 -4.69 0.47 35.22
N HIS A 66 -4.32 0.98 34.03
CA HIS A 66 -4.90 0.56 32.77
C HIS A 66 -4.02 -0.49 32.09
N LEU A 67 -4.66 -1.47 31.45
CA LEU A 67 -4.00 -2.42 30.58
C LEU A 67 -4.22 -1.96 29.14
N ASP A 68 -3.16 -1.46 28.52
CA ASP A 68 -3.21 -0.92 27.16
C ASP A 68 -2.67 -1.93 26.16
N PHE A 69 -3.32 -2.00 25.01
CA PHE A 69 -2.82 -2.78 23.88
C PHE A 69 -1.52 -2.15 23.38
N ALA A 70 -0.44 -2.94 23.36
CA ALA A 70 0.89 -2.48 23.01
C ALA A 70 1.27 -2.89 21.59
N GLU A 71 1.04 -4.15 21.23
CA GLU A 71 1.57 -4.72 20.00
C GLU A 71 0.78 -5.97 19.56
N LEU A 72 0.65 -6.16 18.25
CA LEU A 72 0.21 -7.41 17.63
C LEU A 72 1.41 -8.05 16.92
N ARG A 73 1.69 -9.31 17.22
CA ARG A 73 2.65 -10.13 16.49
C ARG A 73 1.91 -11.27 15.80
N GLY A 74 2.28 -11.53 14.56
CA GLY A 74 1.71 -12.60 13.76
C GLY A 74 2.82 -13.47 13.18
N GLU A 75 2.55 -14.75 13.05
CA GLU A 75 3.45 -15.72 12.44
C GLU A 75 2.63 -16.73 11.63
N VAL A 76 3.07 -17.05 10.42
CA VAL A 76 2.46 -18.12 9.60
C VAL A 76 3.50 -19.21 9.35
N ASP A 77 3.21 -20.43 9.77
CA ASP A 77 4.09 -21.60 9.63
C ASP A 77 5.56 -21.34 10.08
N GLY A 78 5.76 -20.63 11.19
CA GLY A 78 7.11 -20.31 11.69
C GLY A 78 7.71 -19.02 11.14
N VAL A 79 7.06 -18.35 10.19
CA VAL A 79 7.54 -17.09 9.58
C VAL A 79 6.90 -15.89 10.24
N SER A 80 7.70 -15.07 10.93
CA SER A 80 7.22 -13.82 11.53
C SER A 80 6.74 -12.84 10.46
N ILE A 81 5.54 -12.28 10.68
CA ILE A 81 4.91 -11.30 9.80
C ILE A 81 5.32 -9.90 10.28
N PRO A 82 6.05 -9.12 9.47
CA PRO A 82 6.43 -7.76 9.84
C PRO A 82 5.23 -6.81 9.79
N ASP A 83 5.30 -5.71 10.54
CA ASP A 83 4.36 -4.60 10.44
C ASP A 83 4.89 -3.59 9.41
N TRP A 84 4.47 -3.75 8.16
CA TRP A 84 4.86 -2.87 7.04
C TRP A 84 3.71 -1.97 6.64
N TYR A 85 4.03 -0.74 6.24
CA TYR A 85 3.04 0.16 5.66
C TYR A 85 2.56 -0.37 4.29
N ASP A 86 1.30 -0.10 3.99
CA ASP A 86 0.73 -0.42 2.69
C ASP A 86 1.32 0.50 1.61
N ALA A 87 2.08 -0.09 0.69
CA ALA A 87 2.53 0.58 -0.53
C ALA A 87 2.66 -0.35 -1.73
N VAL A 88 2.51 0.27 -2.89
CA VAL A 88 2.78 -0.30 -4.20
C VAL A 88 4.18 0.14 -4.62
N PHE A 89 5.01 -0.86 -4.90
CA PHE A 89 6.34 -0.72 -5.46
C PHE A 89 6.27 -0.88 -6.97
N TYR A 90 7.09 -0.10 -7.67
CA TYR A 90 7.17 -0.09 -9.11
C TYR A 90 8.62 -0.35 -9.53
N PRO A 91 8.86 -0.97 -10.69
CA PRO A 91 10.19 -1.10 -11.24
C PRO A 91 10.85 0.27 -11.27
N ARG A 92 12.07 0.35 -10.75
CA ARG A 92 12.80 1.61 -10.61
C ARG A 92 12.84 2.46 -11.89
N PRO A 93 13.05 1.88 -13.10
CA PRO A 93 12.97 2.64 -14.35
C PRO A 93 11.61 3.30 -14.60
N ALA A 94 10.51 2.72 -14.10
CA ALA A 94 9.17 3.27 -14.25
C ALA A 94 8.96 4.52 -13.39
N ILE A 95 9.61 4.62 -12.23
CA ILE A 95 9.50 5.76 -11.31
C ILE A 95 10.46 6.88 -11.71
N GLU A 96 11.67 6.52 -12.16
CA GLU A 96 12.63 7.50 -12.69
C GLU A 96 12.01 8.27 -13.88
N ALA A 97 11.24 7.58 -14.74
CA ALA A 97 10.50 8.20 -15.84
C ALA A 97 9.31 9.09 -15.39
N LEU A 98 8.69 8.80 -14.23
CA LEU A 98 7.52 9.52 -13.72
C LEU A 98 7.81 11.02 -13.55
N PHE A 99 8.97 11.34 -12.97
CA PHE A 99 9.32 12.71 -12.61
C PHE A 99 9.87 13.53 -13.77
N GLU A 100 10.41 12.88 -14.80
CA GLU A 100 11.08 13.58 -15.90
C GLU A 100 10.15 13.99 -17.04
N ARG A 101 8.98 13.34 -17.22
CA ARG A 101 8.14 13.58 -18.43
C ARG A 101 6.63 13.56 -18.24
N PHE A 102 6.10 13.20 -17.07
CA PHE A 102 4.67 12.89 -16.91
C PHE A 102 4.22 11.76 -17.86
N ASP A 103 5.12 10.83 -18.21
CA ASP A 103 4.79 9.63 -18.99
C ASP A 103 4.49 8.47 -18.04
N PHE A 104 3.21 8.08 -17.96
CA PHE A 104 2.73 6.98 -17.12
C PHE A 104 2.68 5.64 -17.87
N THR A 105 3.15 5.59 -19.11
CA THR A 105 3.16 4.37 -19.92
C THR A 105 3.96 3.24 -19.25
N PRO A 106 5.18 3.47 -18.74
CA PRO A 106 5.94 2.42 -18.05
C PRO A 106 5.21 1.86 -16.83
N LEU A 107 4.57 2.71 -16.01
CA LEU A 107 3.81 2.27 -14.83
C LEU A 107 2.62 1.35 -15.15
N ARG A 108 2.06 1.49 -16.35
CA ARG A 108 0.90 0.70 -16.82
C ARG A 108 1.30 -0.59 -17.51
N GLN A 109 2.50 -0.62 -18.10
CA GLN A 109 2.99 -1.75 -18.89
C GLN A 109 3.91 -2.68 -18.12
N LEU A 110 4.58 -2.16 -17.09
CA LEU A 110 5.50 -2.92 -16.25
C LEU A 110 4.76 -3.47 -15.01
N PRO A 111 5.23 -4.59 -14.45
CA PRO A 111 4.61 -5.18 -13.27
C PRO A 111 4.68 -4.25 -12.07
N GLN A 112 3.66 -4.28 -11.22
CA GLN A 112 3.65 -3.63 -9.92
C GLN A 112 3.80 -4.68 -8.83
N LEU A 113 4.47 -4.36 -7.74
CA LEU A 113 4.67 -5.23 -6.59
C LEU A 113 3.97 -4.60 -5.37
N SER A 114 3.23 -5.40 -4.60
CA SER A 114 2.84 -5.03 -3.25
C SER A 114 3.24 -6.13 -2.29
N ILE A 115 3.48 -5.75 -1.04
CA ILE A 115 3.71 -6.70 0.03
C ILE A 115 2.48 -6.73 0.93
N ASP A 116 1.81 -7.87 0.97
CA ASP A 116 0.65 -8.11 1.82
C ASP A 116 1.12 -8.74 3.12
N ALA A 117 1.35 -7.88 4.13
CA ALA A 117 1.75 -8.25 5.47
C ALA A 117 0.68 -7.82 6.47
N ASP A 118 -0.07 -8.78 7.00
CA ASP A 118 -1.09 -8.51 8.02
C ASP A 118 -0.99 -9.54 9.16
N PRO A 119 -0.42 -9.13 10.31
CA PRO A 119 -0.30 -9.97 11.50
C PRO A 119 -1.64 -10.44 12.08
N ALA A 120 -2.74 -9.72 11.87
CA ALA A 120 -4.06 -10.11 12.37
C ALA A 120 -4.71 -11.18 11.48
N ARG A 121 -4.49 -11.10 10.17
CA ARG A 121 -5.03 -12.04 9.18
C ARG A 121 -4.17 -13.28 8.98
N GLY A 122 -2.90 -13.26 9.40
CA GLY A 122 -1.94 -14.32 9.07
C GLY A 122 -1.51 -14.26 7.62
N ALA A 123 -1.39 -13.04 7.09
CA ALA A 123 -1.08 -12.78 5.71
C ALA A 123 0.38 -12.36 5.59
N PHE A 124 1.20 -13.14 4.88
CA PHE A 124 2.51 -12.67 4.42
C PHE A 124 2.81 -13.18 3.01
N SER A 125 2.67 -12.32 2.01
CA SER A 125 2.91 -12.66 0.61
C SER A 125 3.38 -11.46 -0.22
N LEU A 126 4.07 -11.76 -1.31
CA LEU A 126 4.31 -10.80 -2.39
C LEU A 126 3.18 -10.92 -3.42
N ARG A 127 2.70 -9.80 -3.92
CA ARG A 127 1.68 -9.75 -4.96
C ARG A 127 2.20 -8.95 -6.14
N PHE A 128 2.23 -9.58 -7.31
CA PHE A 128 2.60 -8.93 -8.56
C PHE A 128 1.35 -8.69 -9.40
N HIS A 129 1.16 -7.46 -9.86
CA HIS A 129 0.13 -7.11 -10.82
C HIS A 129 0.79 -6.81 -12.17
N ASP A 130 0.49 -7.63 -13.17
CA ASP A 130 1.07 -7.51 -14.51
C ASP A 130 0.00 -7.69 -15.59
N GLY A 131 -0.24 -6.64 -16.38
CA GLY A 131 -1.20 -6.70 -17.48
C GLY A 131 -2.62 -7.11 -17.07
N GLY A 132 -3.03 -6.80 -15.83
CA GLY A 132 -4.33 -7.20 -15.27
C GLY A 132 -4.39 -8.61 -14.68
N LYS A 133 -3.27 -9.36 -14.68
CA LYS A 133 -3.13 -10.62 -13.95
C LYS A 133 -2.47 -10.35 -12.60
N GLU A 134 -3.03 -10.93 -11.54
CA GLU A 134 -2.42 -10.93 -10.21
C GLU A 134 -1.73 -12.28 -9.97
N THR A 135 -0.47 -12.23 -9.52
CA THR A 135 0.28 -13.39 -9.08
C THR A 135 0.63 -13.20 -7.61
N MET A 136 0.15 -14.11 -6.75
CA MET A 136 0.41 -14.09 -5.32
C MET A 136 1.43 -15.17 -4.96
N LEU A 137 2.51 -14.77 -4.29
CA LEU A 137 3.59 -15.67 -3.86
C LEU A 137 3.72 -15.61 -2.34
N PRO A 138 3.33 -16.68 -1.61
CA PRO A 138 3.48 -16.76 -0.16
C PRO A 138 4.96 -16.70 0.26
N VAL A 139 5.23 -16.03 1.38
CA VAL A 139 6.55 -16.06 2.02
C VAL A 139 6.68 -17.33 2.85
N ARG A 140 7.73 -18.11 2.60
CA ARG A 140 8.02 -19.41 3.25
C ARG A 140 9.13 -19.34 4.28
N ALA A 141 9.99 -18.34 4.18
CA ALA A 141 11.03 -18.07 5.16
C ALA A 141 11.44 -16.60 5.07
N SER A 142 11.94 -16.06 6.18
CA SER A 142 12.60 -14.77 6.23
C SER A 142 13.90 -14.89 7.02
N SER A 143 14.93 -14.18 6.58
CA SER A 143 16.21 -14.10 7.29
C SER A 143 16.82 -12.71 7.16
N PRO A 144 17.67 -12.27 8.10
CA PRO A 144 18.44 -11.04 7.95
C PRO A 144 19.33 -11.12 6.70
N GLY A 145 19.37 -10.04 5.94
CA GLY A 145 20.25 -9.83 4.79
C GLY A 145 21.35 -8.79 5.08
N PRO A 146 22.22 -8.51 4.11
CA PRO A 146 23.22 -7.45 4.22
C PRO A 146 22.58 -6.06 4.26
N GLU A 147 23.27 -5.05 4.81
CA GLU A 147 22.92 -3.62 4.66
C GLU A 147 21.46 -3.27 5.03
N ASN A 148 21.01 -3.66 6.23
CA ASN A 148 19.63 -3.41 6.70
C ASN A 148 18.55 -3.97 5.74
N SER A 149 18.75 -5.19 5.25
CA SER A 149 17.74 -5.89 4.44
C SER A 149 17.19 -7.12 5.13
N ILE A 150 16.01 -7.55 4.68
CA ILE A 150 15.40 -8.83 4.99
C ILE A 150 15.35 -9.63 3.69
N LEU A 151 15.88 -10.85 3.71
CA LEU A 151 15.76 -11.80 2.63
C LEU A 151 14.48 -12.61 2.84
N LEU A 152 13.59 -12.59 1.86
CA LEU A 152 12.35 -13.35 1.83
C LEU A 152 12.50 -14.50 0.86
N ARG A 153 12.10 -15.71 1.27
CA ARG A 153 12.01 -16.86 0.38
C ARG A 153 10.56 -17.08 -0.03
N VAL A 154 10.29 -17.06 -1.32
CA VAL A 154 8.94 -17.25 -1.89
C VAL A 154 8.92 -18.43 -2.85
N ASP A 155 7.72 -18.97 -3.10
CA ASP A 155 7.54 -20.07 -4.06
C ASP A 155 7.82 -19.57 -5.49
N GLY A 156 8.83 -20.14 -6.15
CA GLY A 156 9.08 -19.91 -7.58
C GLY A 156 8.56 -21.06 -8.44
N ALA A 157 8.54 -20.87 -9.77
CA ALA A 157 7.98 -21.84 -10.70
C ALA A 157 8.78 -23.17 -10.77
N LYS A 158 10.09 -23.13 -10.45
CA LYS A 158 10.98 -24.30 -10.47
C LYS A 158 11.70 -24.50 -9.14
N GLU A 159 12.19 -23.40 -8.56
CA GLU A 159 12.90 -23.39 -7.29
C GLU A 159 12.43 -22.20 -6.45
N PRO A 160 12.58 -22.24 -5.11
CA PRO A 160 12.28 -21.10 -4.26
C PRO A 160 13.12 -19.89 -4.64
N VAL A 161 12.48 -18.73 -4.74
CA VAL A 161 13.08 -17.46 -5.12
C VAL A 161 13.44 -16.66 -3.87
N GLU A 162 14.60 -16.04 -3.87
CA GLU A 162 15.01 -15.10 -2.84
C GLU A 162 14.72 -13.67 -3.28
N VAL A 163 14.06 -12.91 -2.41
CA VAL A 163 13.69 -11.52 -2.61
C VAL A 163 14.32 -10.70 -1.49
N ALA A 164 15.16 -9.73 -1.85
CA ALA A 164 15.81 -8.86 -0.88
C ALA A 164 14.99 -7.59 -0.67
N VAL A 165 14.50 -7.37 0.55
CA VAL A 165 13.76 -6.17 0.95
C VAL A 165 14.69 -5.28 1.77
N ARG A 166 15.15 -4.17 1.21
CA ARG A 166 15.97 -3.17 1.90
C ARG A 166 15.07 -2.22 2.70
N LEU A 167 15.48 -1.95 3.93
CA LEU A 167 14.72 -1.15 4.87
C LEU A 167 15.39 0.21 5.11
N THR A 168 14.57 1.23 5.34
CA THR A 168 14.97 2.51 5.96
C THR A 168 14.29 2.60 7.32
N GLY A 169 15.02 2.30 8.40
CA GLY A 169 14.39 1.98 9.69
C GLY A 169 13.63 0.65 9.57
N ASP A 170 12.35 0.63 9.93
CA ASP A 170 11.48 -0.55 9.81
C ASP A 170 10.65 -0.56 8.51
N VAL A 171 10.96 0.35 7.59
CA VAL A 171 10.12 0.65 6.42
C VAL A 171 10.76 0.12 5.14
N PRO A 172 10.07 -0.75 4.37
CA PRO A 172 10.55 -1.19 3.06
C PRO A 172 10.72 -0.02 2.09
N TRP A 173 11.92 0.10 1.54
CA TRP A 173 12.31 1.18 0.62
C TRP A 173 12.74 0.68 -0.75
N GLU A 174 13.33 -0.50 -0.84
CA GLU A 174 13.68 -1.12 -2.12
C GLU A 174 13.48 -2.62 -2.03
N VAL A 175 12.94 -3.22 -3.08
CA VAL A 175 12.73 -4.66 -3.18
C VAL A 175 13.40 -5.17 -4.44
N GLU A 176 14.37 -6.06 -4.28
CA GLU A 176 15.05 -6.72 -5.38
C GLU A 176 14.55 -8.16 -5.52
N VAL A 177 14.01 -8.48 -6.70
CA VAL A 177 13.48 -9.80 -7.05
C VAL A 177 14.42 -10.45 -8.07
N ARG A 178 14.86 -11.69 -7.82
CA ARG A 178 15.76 -12.43 -8.71
C ARG A 178 15.33 -13.89 -8.88
N GLY A 179 15.27 -14.38 -10.12
CA GLY A 179 15.04 -15.79 -10.41
C GLY A 179 13.57 -16.20 -10.48
N LEU A 180 12.63 -15.24 -10.49
CA LEU A 180 11.21 -15.51 -10.69
C LEU A 180 10.86 -15.59 -12.18
N SER A 181 11.18 -14.55 -12.94
CA SER A 181 11.10 -14.51 -14.41
C SER A 181 11.74 -13.22 -14.94
N GLU A 182 12.19 -13.20 -16.20
CA GLU A 182 12.75 -12.00 -16.83
C GLU A 182 11.84 -10.76 -16.70
N ARG A 183 10.51 -10.97 -16.68
CA ARG A 183 9.53 -9.88 -16.60
C ARG A 183 9.30 -9.36 -15.19
N LEU A 184 9.44 -10.20 -14.16
CA LEU A 184 9.18 -9.84 -12.76
C LEU A 184 10.46 -9.59 -11.95
N ASP A 185 11.60 -10.06 -12.46
CA ASP A 185 12.90 -9.81 -11.88
C ASP A 185 13.30 -8.34 -12.06
N GLY A 186 13.95 -7.78 -11.05
CA GLY A 186 14.40 -6.40 -11.07
C GLY A 186 14.34 -5.72 -9.71
N MET A 187 14.67 -4.44 -9.72
CA MET A 187 14.59 -3.57 -8.54
C MET A 187 13.29 -2.77 -8.57
N TYR A 188 12.57 -2.82 -7.46
CA TYR A 188 11.32 -2.12 -7.23
C TYR A 188 11.50 -1.11 -6.10
N ALA A 189 10.88 0.06 -6.23
CA ALA A 189 10.89 1.12 -5.24
C ALA A 189 9.48 1.68 -5.05
N PRO A 190 9.14 2.26 -3.88
CA PRO A 190 7.89 2.98 -3.72
C PRO A 190 7.97 4.35 -4.39
N VAL A 191 6.81 4.93 -4.69
CA VAL A 191 6.77 6.32 -5.16
C VAL A 191 7.12 7.25 -4.00
N SER A 192 8.08 8.13 -4.22
CA SER A 192 8.60 9.03 -3.19
C SER A 192 9.04 10.37 -3.76
N ARG A 193 9.04 11.41 -2.94
CA ARG A 193 9.46 12.77 -3.31
C ARG A 193 10.17 13.45 -2.15
N ILE A 194 11.20 14.24 -2.43
CA ILE A 194 11.81 15.12 -1.42
C ILE A 194 10.93 16.37 -1.27
N GLN A 195 10.41 16.62 -0.08
CA GLN A 195 9.58 17.77 0.28
C GLN A 195 10.08 18.38 1.58
N ASN A 196 10.35 19.69 1.58
CA ASN A 196 10.86 20.43 2.75
C ASN A 196 12.13 19.80 3.38
N GLY A 197 13.02 19.25 2.54
CA GLY A 197 14.25 18.59 2.99
C GLY A 197 14.05 17.18 3.57
N ALA A 198 12.82 16.67 3.60
CA ALA A 198 12.50 15.31 4.03
C ALA A 198 12.01 14.46 2.85
N MET A 199 12.34 13.18 2.85
CA MET A 199 11.80 12.23 1.89
C MET A 199 10.39 11.83 2.33
N ARG A 200 9.42 11.94 1.41
CA ARG A 200 8.03 11.55 1.63
C ARG A 200 7.68 10.40 0.70
N VAL A 201 7.13 9.34 1.27
CA VAL A 201 6.68 8.15 0.54
C VAL A 201 5.17 8.20 0.35
N TYR A 202 4.69 7.73 -0.80
CA TYR A 202 3.28 7.67 -1.15
C TYR A 202 2.84 6.21 -1.31
N PRO A 203 1.60 5.84 -0.92
CA PRO A 203 1.11 4.47 -1.07
C PRO A 203 1.12 3.97 -2.51
N ASN A 204 0.92 4.86 -3.49
CA ASN A 204 0.95 4.56 -4.92
C ASN A 204 1.15 5.85 -5.74
N ALA A 205 1.36 5.70 -7.04
CA ALA A 205 1.54 6.83 -7.97
C ALA A 205 0.31 7.75 -8.04
N ALA A 206 -0.91 7.22 -7.91
CA ALA A 206 -2.13 8.04 -7.90
C ALA A 206 -2.18 8.98 -6.69
N SER A 207 -1.70 8.50 -5.54
CA SER A 207 -1.64 9.28 -4.30
C SER A 207 -0.63 10.42 -4.41
N GLU A 208 0.53 10.15 -5.01
CA GLU A 208 1.54 11.18 -5.26
C GLU A 208 1.01 12.26 -6.22
N LEU A 209 0.37 11.84 -7.30
CA LEU A 209 -0.19 12.71 -8.31
C LEU A 209 -1.32 13.59 -7.74
N SER A 210 -2.20 13.01 -6.91
CA SER A 210 -3.29 13.71 -6.22
C SER A 210 -2.77 14.73 -5.21
N ALA A 211 -1.67 14.43 -4.53
CA ALA A 211 -1.08 15.31 -3.53
C ALA A 211 -0.23 16.44 -4.15
N ASN A 212 0.43 16.21 -5.29
CA ASN A 212 1.46 17.15 -5.79
C ASN A 212 1.34 17.53 -7.27
N GLY A 213 0.88 16.64 -8.13
CA GLY A 213 0.92 16.87 -9.58
C GLY A 213 -0.32 17.58 -10.12
N LEU A 214 -1.51 17.22 -9.63
CA LEU A 214 -2.78 17.82 -10.06
C LEU A 214 -3.18 19.09 -9.30
N PRO A 215 -2.95 19.23 -7.98
CA PRO A 215 -3.37 20.42 -7.25
C PRO A 215 -2.81 21.73 -7.83
N GLY A 216 -3.66 22.75 -7.87
CA GLY A 216 -3.36 24.07 -8.39
C GLY A 216 -4.55 24.70 -9.11
N THR A 217 -4.35 25.93 -9.60
CA THR A 217 -5.32 26.63 -10.44
C THR A 217 -4.96 26.45 -11.91
N TRP A 218 -5.96 26.07 -12.70
CA TRP A 218 -5.84 25.75 -14.11
C TRP A 218 -6.78 26.65 -14.92
N SER A 219 -6.28 27.25 -16.00
CA SER A 219 -7.06 28.01 -16.98
C SER A 219 -7.50 27.07 -18.09
N ILE A 220 -8.80 27.10 -18.40
CA ILE A 220 -9.37 26.40 -19.56
C ILE A 220 -9.20 27.29 -20.80
N ASP A 221 -9.51 28.57 -20.62
CA ASP A 221 -9.34 29.63 -21.61
C ASP A 221 -9.07 30.98 -20.88
N ALA A 222 -9.10 32.08 -21.63
CA ALA A 222 -8.85 33.42 -21.09
C ALA A 222 -9.88 33.90 -20.05
N ARG A 223 -11.01 33.21 -19.89
CA ARG A 223 -12.15 33.63 -19.05
C ARG A 223 -12.50 32.65 -17.95
N GLN A 224 -12.10 31.39 -18.06
CA GLN A 224 -12.46 30.35 -17.12
C GLN A 224 -11.25 29.70 -16.46
N THR A 225 -11.30 29.61 -15.13
CA THR A 225 -10.34 28.86 -14.31
C THR A 225 -11.05 27.79 -13.49
N ILE A 226 -10.36 26.69 -13.26
CA ILE A 226 -10.74 25.58 -12.37
C ILE A 226 -9.69 25.46 -11.27
N THR A 227 -10.12 25.18 -10.05
CA THR A 227 -9.20 24.87 -8.95
C THR A 227 -9.26 23.38 -8.62
N ILE A 228 -8.09 22.75 -8.61
CA ILE A 228 -7.92 21.38 -8.13
C ILE A 228 -7.20 21.45 -6.78
N ALA A 229 -7.74 20.78 -5.78
CA ALA A 229 -7.13 20.63 -4.46
C ALA A 229 -7.01 19.14 -4.11
N ALA A 230 -6.06 18.78 -3.25
CA ALA A 230 -6.06 17.45 -2.65
C ALA A 230 -7.27 17.32 -1.70
N ALA A 231 -7.95 16.18 -1.72
CA ALA A 231 -9.08 15.96 -0.84
C ALA A 231 -8.58 15.78 0.62
N PRO A 232 -9.23 16.41 1.62
CA PRO A 232 -8.85 16.22 3.02
C PRO A 232 -9.00 14.75 3.44
N GLY A 233 -7.92 14.16 3.98
CA GLY A 233 -7.96 12.82 4.57
C GLY A 233 -7.97 11.64 3.59
N ALA A 234 -7.94 11.87 2.27
CA ALA A 234 -7.88 10.82 1.25
C ALA A 234 -6.75 11.10 0.26
N LEU A 235 -5.70 10.27 0.30
CA LEU A 235 -4.45 10.54 -0.43
C LEU A 235 -4.56 10.35 -1.94
N ASP A 236 -5.51 9.54 -2.41
CA ASP A 236 -5.78 9.20 -3.80
C ASP A 236 -6.95 10.00 -4.41
N ARG A 237 -7.35 11.09 -3.76
CA ARG A 237 -8.51 11.88 -4.15
C ARG A 237 -8.17 13.35 -4.33
N ILE A 238 -8.88 13.96 -5.27
CA ILE A 238 -8.83 15.39 -5.53
C ILE A 238 -10.23 15.98 -5.49
N GLN A 239 -10.29 17.24 -5.11
CA GLN A 239 -11.47 18.08 -5.24
C GLN A 239 -11.28 19.00 -6.45
N VAL A 240 -12.22 18.95 -7.39
CA VAL A 240 -12.29 19.91 -8.49
C VAL A 240 -13.52 20.77 -8.25
N ASP A 241 -13.28 22.04 -7.93
CA ASP A 241 -14.29 22.97 -7.44
C ASP A 241 -15.07 22.42 -6.23
N ARG A 242 -16.26 21.83 -6.42
CA ARG A 242 -17.12 21.26 -5.36
C ARG A 242 -17.33 19.74 -5.48
N GLU A 243 -16.70 19.09 -6.46
CA GLU A 243 -16.86 17.66 -6.71
C GLU A 243 -15.59 16.89 -6.35
N SER A 244 -15.75 15.72 -5.74
CA SER A 244 -14.67 14.82 -5.35
C SER A 244 -14.47 13.74 -6.40
N PHE A 245 -13.21 13.53 -6.78
CA PHE A 245 -12.80 12.52 -7.75
C PHE A 245 -11.72 11.62 -7.16
N ALA A 246 -11.90 10.31 -7.31
CA ALA A 246 -10.82 9.35 -7.15
C ALA A 246 -9.89 9.39 -8.37
N VAL A 247 -8.59 9.36 -8.13
CA VAL A 247 -7.55 9.36 -9.17
C VAL A 247 -7.14 7.93 -9.44
N ASP A 248 -7.30 7.48 -10.70
CA ASP A 248 -7.05 6.10 -11.09
C ASP A 248 -6.15 6.03 -12.34
N LEU A 249 -4.96 5.46 -12.17
CA LEU A 249 -3.99 5.28 -13.26
C LEU A 249 -4.17 3.94 -13.99
N ASN A 250 -4.77 2.95 -13.32
CA ASN A 250 -4.87 1.58 -13.82
C ASN A 250 -6.06 1.40 -14.77
N ARG A 251 -7.13 2.18 -14.56
CA ARG A 251 -8.36 2.18 -15.40
C ARG A 251 -8.39 3.31 -16.42
N ALA A 252 -7.30 4.06 -16.59
CA ALA A 252 -7.20 5.10 -17.61
C ALA A 252 -7.39 4.50 -19.03
N PRO A 253 -8.17 5.16 -19.92
CA PRO A 253 -8.33 4.73 -21.31
C PRO A 253 -6.98 4.67 -22.06
N ALA A 254 -6.91 3.88 -23.13
CA ALA A 254 -5.70 3.83 -23.96
C ALA A 254 -5.37 5.22 -24.52
N GLY A 255 -4.11 5.64 -24.39
CA GLY A 255 -3.65 6.97 -24.83
C GLY A 255 -3.88 8.12 -23.85
N LEU A 256 -4.51 7.88 -22.69
CA LEU A 256 -4.73 8.87 -21.62
C LEU A 256 -4.10 8.38 -20.32
N ASP A 257 -3.57 9.25 -19.48
CA ASP A 257 -2.72 8.87 -18.33
C ASP A 257 -3.49 8.63 -17.03
N VAL A 258 -4.60 9.35 -16.84
CA VAL A 258 -5.35 9.35 -15.58
C VAL A 258 -6.84 9.27 -15.87
N LEU A 259 -7.56 8.50 -15.08
CA LEU A 259 -9.02 8.55 -14.97
C LEU A 259 -9.41 9.21 -13.65
N LEU A 260 -10.24 10.25 -13.73
CA LEU A 260 -10.91 10.88 -12.61
C LEU A 260 -12.33 10.30 -12.50
N VAL A 261 -12.57 9.55 -11.43
CA VAL A 261 -13.85 8.88 -11.18
C VAL A 261 -14.62 9.66 -10.11
N PRO A 262 -15.80 10.23 -10.42
CA PRO A 262 -16.59 10.95 -9.44
C PRO A 262 -17.13 9.99 -8.37
N GLU A 263 -17.11 10.40 -7.09
CA GLU A 263 -17.54 9.54 -5.98
C GLU A 263 -19.04 9.16 -6.03
N HIS A 264 -19.88 10.01 -6.61
CA HIS A 264 -21.33 9.87 -6.54
C HIS A 264 -21.97 9.23 -7.77
N GLU A 265 -21.19 8.53 -8.63
CA GLU A 265 -21.62 7.91 -9.90
C GLU A 265 -22.40 8.85 -10.86
N LYS A 266 -22.47 10.14 -10.55
CA LYS A 266 -23.01 11.16 -11.43
C LYS A 266 -21.98 11.40 -12.51
N ALA A 267 -22.26 10.89 -13.69
CA ALA A 267 -21.52 11.19 -14.90
C ALA A 267 -21.34 12.72 -15.05
N PRO A 268 -20.20 13.20 -15.61
CA PRO A 268 -19.18 12.43 -16.34
C PRO A 268 -17.85 12.21 -15.59
N SER A 269 -17.23 11.05 -15.81
CA SER A 269 -15.81 10.83 -15.52
C SER A 269 -14.95 11.62 -16.51
N TRP A 270 -13.76 12.03 -16.09
CA TRP A 270 -12.79 12.68 -16.96
C TRP A 270 -11.54 11.84 -17.09
N ALA A 271 -11.02 11.71 -18.29
CA ALA A 271 -9.69 11.19 -18.51
C ALA A 271 -8.74 12.34 -18.83
N LEU A 272 -7.50 12.24 -18.36
CA LEU A 272 -6.48 13.28 -18.51
C LEU A 272 -5.29 12.72 -19.28
N ASP A 273 -4.83 13.47 -20.29
CA ASP A 273 -3.52 13.31 -20.93
C ASP A 273 -2.58 14.39 -20.39
N LEU A 274 -1.57 13.98 -19.63
CA LEU A 274 -0.68 14.85 -18.87
C LEU A 274 0.48 15.33 -19.76
N ARG A 275 0.36 16.56 -20.27
CA ARG A 275 1.32 17.17 -21.21
C ARG A 275 2.39 17.99 -20.48
N GLY A 276 2.92 17.43 -19.39
CA GLY A 276 3.89 18.07 -18.51
C GLY A 276 3.28 18.79 -17.30
N PRO A 277 4.07 19.57 -16.55
CA PRO A 277 3.67 20.16 -15.26
C PRO A 277 2.67 21.33 -15.41
N HIS A 278 2.48 21.82 -16.63
CA HIS A 278 1.78 23.07 -16.91
C HIS A 278 0.63 22.93 -17.91
N ALA A 279 0.41 21.75 -18.47
CA ALA A 279 -0.66 21.51 -19.42
C ALA A 279 -1.23 20.10 -19.27
N VAL A 280 -2.55 19.99 -19.37
CA VAL A 280 -3.26 18.71 -19.40
C VAL A 280 -4.39 18.79 -20.41
N LEU A 281 -4.61 17.74 -21.19
CA LEU A 281 -5.81 17.59 -22.00
C LEU A 281 -6.85 16.81 -21.21
N ARG A 282 -7.98 17.44 -20.91
CA ARG A 282 -9.13 16.79 -20.27
C ARG A 282 -10.11 16.28 -21.31
N VAL A 283 -10.32 14.98 -21.35
CA VAL A 283 -11.28 14.31 -22.23
C VAL A 283 -12.48 13.81 -21.42
N PRO A 284 -13.72 14.19 -21.76
CA PRO A 284 -14.91 13.64 -21.11
C PRO A 284 -15.12 12.19 -21.55
N VAL A 285 -15.22 11.27 -20.59
CA VAL A 285 -15.36 9.83 -20.88
C VAL A 285 -16.57 9.23 -20.15
N ARG A 286 -17.13 8.18 -20.74
CA ARG A 286 -18.08 7.28 -20.08
C ARG A 286 -17.45 5.92 -19.96
N CYS A 287 -17.17 5.53 -18.72
CA CYS A 287 -16.71 4.20 -18.42
C CYS A 287 -17.92 3.31 -18.11
N SER A 288 -18.01 2.17 -18.77
CA SER A 288 -18.90 1.09 -18.34
C SER A 288 -18.58 0.74 -16.88
N ALA A 289 -19.61 0.53 -16.06
CA ALA A 289 -19.45 0.22 -14.65
C ALA A 289 -18.81 -1.16 -14.46
N GLY A 290 -17.49 -1.24 -14.57
CA GLY A 290 -16.70 -2.23 -13.86
C GLY A 290 -16.63 -1.76 -12.42
N ARG A 291 -17.33 -2.45 -11.50
CA ARG A 291 -17.30 -2.16 -10.07
C ARG A 291 -15.85 -1.91 -9.62
N SER A 292 -15.59 -0.78 -8.97
CA SER A 292 -14.40 -0.65 -8.11
C SER A 292 -14.45 -1.77 -7.08
N PRO A 293 -13.36 -2.52 -6.83
CA PRO A 293 -13.31 -3.37 -5.66
C PRO A 293 -13.20 -2.44 -4.44
N ALA A 294 -14.34 -2.20 -3.79
CA ALA A 294 -14.36 -1.70 -2.44
C ALA A 294 -14.13 -2.90 -1.51
N GLY A 295 -12.89 -3.14 -1.12
CA GLY A 295 -12.57 -4.07 -0.04
C GLY A 295 -11.34 -4.94 -0.29
N PRO A 296 -10.56 -5.26 0.76
CA PRO A 296 -9.48 -6.24 0.69
C PRO A 296 -10.10 -7.64 0.67
N GLY A 297 -10.44 -8.17 -0.50
CA GLY A 297 -10.94 -9.55 -0.58
C GLY A 297 -11.53 -10.03 -1.91
N ASP A 298 -11.96 -9.16 -2.82
CA ASP A 298 -12.63 -9.60 -4.04
C ASP A 298 -11.69 -9.67 -5.24
N GLN A 299 -11.62 -10.87 -5.83
CA GLN A 299 -10.83 -11.20 -7.02
C GLN A 299 -11.23 -10.33 -8.23
N PRO A 300 -10.28 -9.71 -8.96
CA PRO A 300 -10.61 -9.04 -10.21
C PRO A 300 -10.58 -10.03 -11.37
N VAL A 301 -11.75 -10.31 -11.95
CA VAL A 301 -11.85 -10.84 -13.31
C VAL A 301 -11.49 -9.71 -14.27
N ALA A 302 -10.51 -9.98 -15.13
CA ALA A 302 -10.01 -9.08 -16.16
C ALA A 302 -11.11 -8.62 -17.11
N ASN A 303 -11.69 -7.45 -16.86
CA ASN A 303 -12.26 -6.57 -17.86
C ASN A 303 -11.90 -5.16 -17.43
N ARG A 304 -10.86 -4.58 -18.05
CA ARG A 304 -10.65 -3.13 -17.97
C ARG A 304 -11.97 -2.49 -18.40
N PRO A 305 -12.54 -1.52 -17.64
CA PRO A 305 -13.75 -0.87 -18.08
C PRO A 305 -13.50 -0.28 -19.47
N ALA A 306 -14.36 -0.61 -20.43
CA ALA A 306 -14.37 0.10 -21.70
C ALA A 306 -14.84 1.51 -21.39
N CYS A 307 -13.91 2.46 -21.44
CA CYS A 307 -14.18 3.87 -21.35
C CYS A 307 -14.19 4.44 -22.77
N GLU A 308 -15.29 5.08 -23.14
CA GLU A 308 -15.45 5.71 -24.44
C GLU A 308 -15.41 7.23 -24.29
N GLU A 309 -14.71 7.89 -25.21
CA GLU A 309 -14.75 9.35 -25.32
C GLU A 309 -16.15 9.81 -25.71
N THR A 310 -16.65 10.83 -25.02
CA THR A 310 -18.03 11.33 -25.22
C THR A 310 -18.12 12.72 -25.80
N GLY A 311 -16.98 13.34 -26.06
CA GLY A 311 -16.89 14.70 -26.59
C GLY A 311 -15.46 15.17 -26.76
N PRO A 312 -15.27 16.39 -27.30
CA PRO A 312 -13.95 16.92 -27.55
C PRO A 312 -13.17 17.14 -26.25
N GLY A 313 -11.87 16.87 -26.31
CA GLY A 313 -10.95 17.20 -25.24
C GLY A 313 -10.75 18.72 -25.10
N VAL A 314 -10.53 19.18 -23.87
CA VAL A 314 -10.28 20.58 -23.56
C VAL A 314 -8.92 20.69 -22.87
N THR A 315 -8.04 21.56 -23.39
CA THR A 315 -6.73 21.76 -22.78
C THR A 315 -6.85 22.70 -21.59
N TRP A 316 -6.30 22.30 -20.46
CA TRP A 316 -6.11 23.13 -19.29
C TRP A 316 -4.65 23.52 -19.16
N ARG A 317 -4.38 24.76 -18.75
CA ARG A 317 -3.04 25.30 -18.54
C ARG A 317 -2.88 25.81 -17.12
N ARG A 318 -1.79 25.46 -16.46
CA ARG A 318 -1.55 25.90 -15.08
C ARG A 318 -1.38 27.43 -15.03
N VAL A 319 -2.15 28.09 -14.19
CA VAL A 319 -2.11 29.56 -14.05
C VAL A 319 -0.78 29.97 -13.41
N GLY A 320 -0.17 31.04 -13.93
CA GLY A 320 1.12 31.54 -13.45
C GLY A 320 2.34 30.75 -13.95
N ALA A 321 2.16 29.69 -14.73
CA ALA A 321 3.26 29.02 -15.41
C ALA A 321 3.85 29.94 -16.49
N ARG A 322 5.14 30.31 -16.36
CA ARG A 322 5.86 30.96 -17.45
C ARG A 322 6.12 29.92 -18.53
N ILE A 323 5.34 29.95 -19.59
CA ILE A 323 5.61 29.15 -20.78
C ILE A 323 6.85 29.77 -21.42
N ASN A 324 8.01 29.13 -21.27
CA ASN A 324 9.12 29.39 -22.18
C ASN A 324 8.71 28.79 -23.53
N LEU A 325 8.01 29.57 -24.34
CA LEU A 325 7.80 29.26 -25.75
C LEU A 325 9.20 29.23 -26.39
N ARG A 326 9.66 28.03 -26.76
CA ARG A 326 10.71 27.86 -27.77
C ARG A 326 10.04 27.62 -29.10
#